data_AF-A0A4Y8AMN6-F1
#
_entry.id   AF-A0A4Y8AMN6-F1
#
_cell.length_a   1.000
_cell.length_b   1.000
_cell.length_c   1.000
_cell.angle_alpha   90.00
_cell.angle_beta   90.00
_cell.angle_gamma   90.00
#
_symmetry.space_group_name_H-M   'P 1'
#
loop_
_entity.id
_entity.type
_entity.pdbx_description
1 polymer ?
#
loop_
_entity_poly.entity_id
_entity_poly.type
_entity_poly.pdbx_seq_one_letter_code
_entity_poly.pdbx_strand_id
1 'polypeptide(L)'
;MPKFFTKYNPPKIPGFSSEMESKVQDQFADACQTDTIIRKYNMMGVNPFIAAGGSQYLDTTQIPDFVCAQNAQIKVKEYFEGLPSEVRLEFNNDPMQFAEVVSDPRNADYLREIGVLAPLPSEQEGEKQPASSGDIFEQAPRPSSGSELSPGFEAEKAENSEKSNA
;
A
#
# COMPACT_ATOMS: atom_id res chain seq x y z
N MET A 1 13.50 42.22 -62.58
CA MET A 1 14.69 42.51 -61.74
C MET A 1 14.90 41.31 -60.82
N PRO A 2 16.11 40.74 -60.70
CA PRO A 2 16.40 39.69 -59.73
C PRO A 2 16.27 40.21 -58.30
N LYS A 3 15.73 39.39 -57.38
CA LYS A 3 15.56 39.72 -55.97
C LYS A 3 16.84 39.31 -55.22
N PHE A 4 17.57 40.29 -54.67
CA PHE A 4 18.78 40.03 -53.89
C PHE A 4 18.46 39.91 -52.40
N PHE A 5 19.00 38.89 -51.75
CA PHE A 5 18.89 38.68 -50.31
C PHE A 5 20.05 39.36 -49.59
N THR A 6 19.78 39.96 -48.43
CA THR A 6 20.79 40.62 -47.58
C THR A 6 20.86 39.94 -46.23
N LYS A 7 21.87 40.26 -45.40
CA LYS A 7 21.96 39.78 -44.02
C LYS A 7 20.70 40.06 -43.19
N TYR A 8 19.99 41.15 -43.51
CA TYR A 8 18.79 41.59 -42.80
C TYR A 8 17.49 41.13 -43.48
N ASN A 9 17.59 40.52 -44.66
CA ASN A 9 16.45 39.98 -45.39
C ASN A 9 16.85 38.63 -46.01
N PRO A 10 17.06 37.59 -45.17
CA PRO A 10 17.41 36.27 -45.66
C PRO A 10 16.25 35.63 -46.42
N PRO A 11 16.51 34.73 -47.37
CA PRO A 11 15.46 33.94 -48.00
C PRO A 11 14.75 33.07 -46.95
N LYS A 12 13.44 32.87 -47.12
CA LYS A 12 12.73 31.86 -46.34
C LYS A 12 13.26 30.48 -46.74
N ILE A 13 13.81 29.76 -45.79
CA ILE A 13 14.27 28.39 -46.01
C ILE A 13 13.01 27.51 -46.05
N PRO A 14 12.69 26.86 -47.18
CA PRO A 14 11.64 25.86 -47.20
C PRO A 14 12.12 24.74 -46.27
N GLY A 15 11.45 24.57 -45.13
CA GLY A 15 11.82 23.56 -44.15
C GLY A 15 11.69 22.14 -44.70
N PHE A 16 11.77 21.15 -43.82
CA PHE A 16 11.52 19.77 -44.20
C PHE A 16 10.03 19.56 -44.52
N SER A 17 9.74 18.88 -45.64
CA SER A 17 8.39 18.46 -46.03
C SER A 17 8.43 16.99 -46.40
N SER A 18 7.52 16.19 -45.84
CA SER A 18 7.36 14.78 -46.18
C SER A 18 6.06 14.54 -46.92
N GLU A 19 6.06 13.62 -47.88
CA GLU A 19 4.86 13.19 -48.62
C GLU A 19 4.02 12.16 -47.86
N MET A 20 4.53 11.65 -46.74
CA MET A 20 3.84 10.66 -45.89
C MET A 20 2.87 11.33 -44.91
N GLU A 21 1.83 10.61 -44.52
CA GLU A 21 0.86 11.05 -43.51
C GLU A 21 1.55 11.25 -42.13
N SER A 22 1.24 12.36 -41.47
CA SER A 22 1.78 12.70 -40.15
C SER A 22 1.24 11.75 -39.08
N LYS A 23 2.14 11.19 -38.27
CA LYS A 23 1.79 10.39 -37.07
C LYS A 23 1.74 11.23 -35.79
N VAL A 24 1.99 12.54 -35.90
CA VAL A 24 2.06 13.45 -34.77
C VAL A 24 0.67 13.99 -34.48
N GLN A 25 0.40 14.27 -33.21
CA GLN A 25 -0.80 14.95 -32.77
C GLN A 25 -0.66 16.46 -32.97
N ASP A 26 -1.33 16.99 -33.99
CA ASP A 26 -1.20 18.40 -34.41
C ASP A 26 -1.59 19.41 -33.32
N GLN A 27 -2.47 19.04 -32.39
CA GLN A 27 -2.87 19.90 -31.27
C GLN A 27 -1.69 20.31 -30.36
N PHE A 28 -0.56 19.60 -30.41
CA PHE A 28 0.64 19.91 -29.62
C PHE A 28 1.71 20.69 -30.40
N ALA A 29 1.44 21.11 -31.65
CA ALA A 29 2.41 21.82 -32.47
C ALA A 29 3.00 23.08 -31.80
N ASP A 30 2.16 23.90 -31.16
CA ASP A 30 2.63 25.11 -30.45
C ASP A 30 3.48 24.77 -29.22
N ALA A 31 3.21 23.66 -28.54
CA ALA A 31 4.01 23.24 -27.38
C ALA A 31 5.44 22.80 -27.79
N CYS A 32 5.60 22.24 -28.99
CA CYS A 32 6.87 21.76 -29.52
C CYS A 32 7.66 22.84 -30.28
N GLN A 33 7.06 24.00 -30.56
CA GLN A 33 7.72 25.08 -31.30
C GLN A 33 8.81 25.77 -30.44
N THR A 34 10.05 25.80 -30.92
CA THR A 34 11.21 26.33 -30.19
C THR A 34 10.98 27.74 -29.62
N ASP A 35 10.39 28.64 -30.41
CA ASP A 35 10.11 30.02 -29.98
C ASP A 35 9.13 30.08 -28.80
N THR A 36 8.11 29.21 -28.81
CA THR A 36 7.13 29.09 -27.72
C THR A 36 7.79 28.53 -26.46
N ILE A 37 8.68 27.55 -26.61
CA ILE A 37 9.45 26.95 -25.51
C ILE A 37 10.37 28.00 -24.87
N ILE A 38 11.13 28.75 -25.66
CA ILE A 38 12.02 29.81 -25.18
C ILE A 38 11.21 30.91 -24.48
N ARG A 39 10.07 31.33 -25.05
CA ARG A 39 9.19 32.33 -24.43
C ARG A 39 8.68 31.87 -23.07
N LYS A 40 8.20 30.62 -23.00
CA LYS A 40 7.73 30.00 -21.75
C LYS A 40 8.84 29.89 -20.71
N TYR A 41 10.03 29.49 -21.11
CA TYR A 41 11.20 29.42 -20.23
C TYR A 41 11.60 30.81 -19.70
N ASN A 42 11.68 31.82 -20.57
CA ASN A 42 12.02 33.18 -20.15
C ASN A 42 10.98 33.78 -19.19
N MET A 43 9.70 33.41 -19.34
CA MET A 43 8.61 33.91 -18.51
C MET A 43 8.48 33.17 -17.18
N MET A 44 8.69 31.85 -17.16
CA MET A 44 8.44 31.00 -15.98
C MET A 44 9.72 30.49 -15.29
N GLY A 45 10.89 30.61 -15.91
CA GLY A 45 12.17 30.13 -15.39
C GLY A 45 12.35 28.61 -15.36
N VAL A 46 11.36 27.83 -15.81
CA VAL A 46 11.36 26.36 -15.78
C VAL A 46 11.16 25.82 -17.20
N ASN A 47 11.99 24.86 -17.59
CA ASN A 47 11.86 24.18 -18.89
C ASN A 47 10.73 23.13 -18.79
N PRO A 48 9.66 23.21 -19.60
CA PRO A 48 8.54 22.28 -19.54
C PRO A 48 8.91 20.83 -19.86
N PHE A 49 10.07 20.57 -20.46
CA PHE A 49 10.54 19.21 -20.81
C PHE A 49 11.56 18.65 -19.82
N ILE A 50 12.05 19.45 -18.88
CA ILE A 50 12.91 18.97 -17.80
C ILE A 50 12.00 18.75 -16.60
N ALA A 51 11.62 17.50 -16.34
CA ALA A 51 10.99 17.14 -15.08
C ALA A 51 11.90 17.62 -13.95
N ALA A 52 11.39 18.49 -13.07
CA ALA A 52 12.16 19.17 -12.03
C ALA A 52 12.77 18.21 -10.97
N GLY A 53 12.52 16.91 -11.07
CA GLY A 53 13.19 15.88 -10.30
C GLY A 53 13.68 14.78 -11.23
N GLY A 54 14.99 14.67 -11.41
CA GLY A 54 15.56 13.47 -12.03
C GLY A 54 15.16 12.24 -11.23
N SER A 55 14.80 11.16 -11.92
CA SER A 55 14.56 9.86 -11.28
C SER A 55 15.82 9.45 -10.52
N GLN A 56 15.77 9.49 -9.20
CA GLN A 56 16.86 9.06 -8.34
C GLN A 56 16.66 7.58 -8.01
N TYR A 57 17.66 6.76 -8.30
CA TYR A 57 17.74 5.43 -7.74
C TYR A 57 18.19 5.56 -6.30
N LEU A 58 17.30 5.23 -5.37
CA LEU A 58 17.62 5.19 -3.95
C LEU A 58 18.17 3.80 -3.62
N ASP A 59 19.32 3.74 -2.95
CA ASP A 59 19.82 2.49 -2.40
C ASP A 59 19.00 2.12 -1.16
N THR A 60 18.12 1.15 -1.31
CA THR A 60 17.26 0.62 -0.23
C THR A 60 17.78 -0.70 0.33
N THR A 61 19.01 -1.11 0.01
CA THR A 61 19.59 -2.37 0.50
C THR A 61 19.68 -2.42 2.03
N GLN A 62 19.80 -1.26 2.68
CA GLN A 62 19.81 -1.12 4.14
C GLN A 62 18.42 -1.03 4.77
N ILE A 63 17.35 -1.13 3.97
CA ILE A 63 15.98 -1.24 4.47
C ILE A 63 15.55 -2.70 4.33
N PRO A 64 15.96 -3.59 5.26
CA PRO A 64 15.69 -5.02 5.18
C PRO A 64 14.20 -5.33 5.09
N ASP A 65 13.35 -4.43 5.60
CA ASP A 65 11.91 -4.62 5.73
C ASP A 65 11.06 -3.69 4.87
N PHE A 66 11.60 -3.00 3.85
CA PHE A 66 10.78 -2.05 3.07
C PHE A 66 9.54 -2.72 2.46
N VAL A 67 9.75 -3.87 1.82
CA VAL A 67 8.66 -4.65 1.22
C VAL A 67 7.71 -5.19 2.30
N CYS A 68 8.25 -5.64 3.44
CA CYS A 68 7.46 -6.10 4.58
C CYS A 68 6.57 -4.98 5.14
N ALA A 69 7.13 -3.79 5.35
CA ALA A 69 6.41 -2.61 5.84
C ALA A 69 5.35 -2.14 4.85
N GLN A 70 5.66 -2.12 3.56
CA GLN A 70 4.70 -1.77 2.52
C GLN A 70 3.53 -2.76 2.48
N ASN A 71 3.83 -4.07 2.55
CA ASN A 71 2.80 -5.11 2.61
C ASN A 71 1.96 -5.00 3.89
N ALA A 72 2.56 -4.64 5.03
CA ALA A 72 1.83 -4.40 6.26
C ALA A 72 0.88 -3.19 6.13
N GLN A 73 1.33 -2.10 5.52
CA GLN A 73 0.51 -0.92 5.28
C GLN A 73 -0.68 -1.23 4.37
N ILE A 74 -0.47 -2.02 3.31
CA ILE A 74 -1.54 -2.46 2.41
C ILE A 74 -2.57 -3.30 3.18
N LYS A 75 -2.12 -4.28 3.97
CA LYS A 75 -3.02 -5.12 4.78
C LYS A 75 -3.86 -4.31 5.77
N VAL A 76 -3.25 -3.34 6.46
CA VAL A 76 -3.98 -2.46 7.38
C VAL A 76 -5.09 -1.70 6.64
N LYS A 77 -4.79 -1.18 5.45
CA LYS A 77 -5.77 -0.49 4.62
C LYS A 77 -6.89 -1.42 4.15
N GLU A 78 -6.56 -2.63 3.71
CA GLU A 78 -7.54 -3.64 3.30
C GLU A 78 -8.48 -4.03 4.46
N TYR A 79 -7.93 -4.25 5.65
CA TYR A 79 -8.74 -4.57 6.83
C TYR A 79 -9.66 -3.42 7.22
N PHE A 80 -9.17 -2.19 7.18
CA PHE A 80 -9.98 -1.01 7.46
C PHE A 80 -11.09 -0.81 6.42
N GLU A 81 -10.79 -0.99 5.13
CA GLU A 81 -11.77 -0.91 4.05
C GLU A 81 -12.85 -2.00 4.11
N GLY A 82 -12.51 -3.16 4.69
CA GLY A 82 -13.46 -4.23 4.98
C GLY A 82 -14.48 -3.92 6.08
N LEU A 83 -14.29 -2.84 6.86
CA LEU A 83 -15.21 -2.44 7.91
C LEU A 83 -16.48 -1.76 7.36
N PRO A 84 -17.61 -1.83 8.09
CA PRO A 84 -18.83 -1.09 7.77
C PRO A 84 -18.57 0.40 7.60
N SER A 85 -19.35 1.05 6.72
CA SER A 85 -19.19 2.48 6.42
C SER A 85 -19.38 3.38 7.64
N GLU A 86 -20.28 3.00 8.55
CA GLU A 86 -20.55 3.74 9.79
C GLU A 86 -19.30 3.79 10.67
N VAL A 87 -18.65 2.63 10.87
CA VAL A 87 -17.39 2.54 11.64
C VAL A 87 -16.28 3.34 10.95
N ARG A 88 -16.14 3.26 9.62
CA ARG A 88 -15.12 4.05 8.90
C ARG A 88 -15.35 5.56 9.02
N LEU A 89 -16.60 6.01 9.13
CA LEU A 89 -16.95 7.42 9.24
C LEU A 89 -16.53 8.00 10.60
N GLU A 90 -16.62 7.21 11.68
CA GLU A 90 -16.12 7.59 13.02
C GLU A 90 -14.63 7.97 13.00
N PHE A 91 -13.84 7.31 12.14
CA PHE A 91 -12.40 7.57 11.99
C PHE A 91 -12.07 8.48 10.80
N ASN A 92 -13.02 9.27 10.30
CA ASN A 92 -12.84 10.16 9.14
C ASN A 92 -12.34 9.45 7.87
N ASN A 93 -12.61 8.15 7.71
CA ASN A 93 -12.06 7.29 6.66
C ASN A 93 -10.51 7.24 6.64
N ASP A 94 -9.85 7.49 7.77
CA ASP A 94 -8.40 7.39 7.90
C ASP A 94 -7.99 6.10 8.66
N PRO A 95 -7.32 5.14 7.98
CA PRO A 95 -6.85 3.91 8.63
C PRO A 95 -5.80 4.15 9.71
N MET A 96 -5.07 5.29 9.68
CA MET A 96 -4.07 5.60 10.71
C MET A 96 -4.75 5.92 12.05
N GLN A 97 -5.78 6.78 12.02
CA GLN A 97 -6.57 7.14 13.20
C GLN A 97 -7.19 5.89 13.85
N PHE A 98 -7.69 4.97 13.02
CA PHE A 98 -8.20 3.69 13.48
C PHE A 98 -7.12 2.83 14.16
N ALA A 99 -5.94 2.71 13.55
CA ALA A 99 -4.84 1.92 14.10
C ALA A 99 -4.36 2.44 15.46
N GLU A 100 -4.27 3.76 15.63
CA GLU A 100 -3.90 4.38 16.90
C GLU A 100 -4.91 4.03 18.00
N VAL A 101 -6.22 4.19 17.72
CA VAL A 101 -7.29 3.93 18.70
C VAL A 101 -7.36 2.45 19.08
N VAL A 102 -7.18 1.54 18.11
CA VAL A 102 -7.18 0.08 18.36
C VAL A 102 -5.93 -0.38 19.12
N SER A 103 -4.80 0.30 18.94
CA SER A 103 -3.56 -0.06 19.62
C SER A 103 -3.56 0.28 21.12
N ASP A 104 -4.37 1.24 21.57
CA ASP A 104 -4.48 1.60 22.98
C ASP A 104 -5.53 0.72 23.69
N PRO A 105 -5.12 -0.13 24.67
CA PRO A 105 -6.06 -0.99 25.39
C PRO A 105 -7.11 -0.23 26.20
N ARG A 106 -6.88 1.07 26.49
CA ARG A 106 -7.85 1.91 27.22
C ARG A 106 -9.12 2.17 26.41
N ASN A 107 -9.06 2.05 25.09
CA ASN A 107 -10.20 2.29 24.21
C ASN A 107 -11.06 1.04 24.01
N ALA A 108 -10.76 -0.08 24.69
CA ALA A 108 -11.44 -1.36 24.49
C ALA A 108 -12.96 -1.29 24.73
N ASP A 109 -13.42 -0.44 25.65
CA ASP A 109 -14.85 -0.26 25.92
C ASP A 109 -15.54 0.45 24.75
N TYR A 110 -14.97 1.57 24.28
CA TYR A 110 -15.45 2.29 23.10
C TYR A 110 -15.44 1.41 21.84
N LEU A 111 -14.37 0.63 21.63
CA LEU A 111 -14.26 -0.30 20.50
C LEU A 111 -15.31 -1.42 20.53
N ARG A 112 -15.78 -1.81 21.72
CA ARG A 112 -16.93 -2.73 21.86
C ARG A 112 -18.26 -2.04 21.52
N GLU A 113 -18.43 -0.78 21.93
CA GLU A 113 -19.64 0.00 21.62
C GLU A 113 -19.85 0.19 20.12
N ILE A 114 -18.78 0.53 19.38
CA ILE A 114 -18.83 0.69 17.92
C ILE A 114 -18.84 -0.63 17.15
N GLY A 115 -18.80 -1.77 17.85
CA GLY A 115 -18.88 -3.11 17.25
C GLY A 115 -17.60 -3.60 16.57
N VAL A 116 -16.44 -3.01 16.87
CA VAL A 116 -15.13 -3.48 16.39
C VAL A 116 -14.64 -4.68 17.20
N LEU A 117 -14.88 -4.66 18.52
CA LEU A 117 -14.58 -5.78 19.42
C LEU A 117 -15.85 -6.57 19.75
N ALA A 118 -15.68 -7.89 19.96
CA ALA A 118 -16.77 -8.75 20.39
C ALA A 118 -17.31 -8.31 21.77
N PRO A 119 -18.63 -8.40 22.00
CA PRO A 119 -19.20 -8.18 23.33
C PRO A 119 -18.56 -9.10 24.36
N LEU A 120 -18.39 -8.61 25.59
CA LEU A 120 -17.93 -9.46 26.69
C LEU A 120 -18.94 -10.60 26.90
N PRO A 121 -18.48 -11.84 27.18
CA PRO A 121 -19.37 -12.92 27.54
C PRO A 121 -20.16 -12.46 28.78
N SER A 122 -21.48 -12.62 28.76
CA SER A 122 -22.30 -12.36 29.95
C SER A 122 -21.79 -13.26 31.08
N GLU A 123 -21.18 -12.67 32.11
CA GLU A 123 -21.02 -13.37 33.38
C GLU A 123 -22.41 -13.81 33.80
N GLN A 124 -22.60 -15.10 33.99
CA GLN A 124 -23.87 -15.64 34.43
C GLN A 124 -24.18 -15.06 35.81
N GLU A 125 -25.02 -14.03 35.84
CA GLU A 125 -25.71 -13.62 37.05
C GLU A 125 -26.54 -14.80 37.56
N GLY A 126 -26.00 -15.50 38.56
CA GLY A 126 -26.74 -16.33 39.48
C GLY A 126 -27.25 -17.65 38.93
N GLU A 127 -26.50 -18.72 39.18
CA GLU A 127 -27.09 -20.05 39.40
C GLU A 127 -28.11 -19.97 40.55
N LYS A 128 -29.38 -19.68 40.22
CA LYS A 128 -30.49 -20.06 41.08
C LYS A 128 -31.06 -21.33 40.49
N GLN A 129 -30.54 -22.47 40.95
CA GLN A 129 -31.18 -23.76 40.73
C GLN A 129 -32.62 -23.72 41.26
N PRO A 130 -33.62 -24.16 40.48
CA PRO A 130 -34.75 -24.89 41.04
C PRO A 130 -34.52 -26.39 40.84
N ALA A 131 -34.79 -27.12 41.91
CA ALA A 131 -34.60 -28.54 42.04
C ALA A 131 -35.48 -29.38 41.08
N SER A 132 -34.92 -30.53 40.71
CA SER A 132 -35.53 -31.84 40.47
C SER A 132 -36.86 -31.93 39.70
N SER A 133 -36.80 -32.56 38.53
CA SER A 133 -37.58 -33.79 38.26
C SER A 133 -36.83 -34.62 37.24
N GLY A 134 -36.57 -35.88 37.59
CA GLY A 134 -36.02 -36.87 36.67
C GLY A 134 -37.08 -37.39 35.71
N ASP A 135 -36.64 -37.87 34.56
CA ASP A 135 -36.88 -39.27 34.15
C ASP A 135 -35.96 -39.65 32.99
N ILE A 136 -35.59 -40.93 33.00
CA ILE A 136 -34.52 -41.63 32.29
C ILE A 136 -35.02 -42.10 30.90
N PHE A 137 -34.17 -42.05 29.86
CA PHE A 137 -34.06 -42.96 28.67
C PHE A 137 -32.92 -42.36 27.80
N GLU A 138 -31.94 -43.02 27.16
CA GLU A 138 -31.56 -44.42 26.95
C GLU A 138 -30.13 -44.45 26.35
N GLN A 139 -29.28 -45.29 26.94
CA GLN A 139 -28.08 -46.02 26.48
C GLN A 139 -27.35 -45.72 25.13
N ALA A 140 -26.12 -45.18 25.25
CA ALA A 140 -24.79 -45.62 24.73
C ALA A 140 -24.51 -45.86 23.20
N PRO A 141 -23.23 -45.88 22.71
CA PRO A 141 -21.95 -45.90 23.45
C PRO A 141 -20.87 -44.87 23.00
N ARG A 142 -19.86 -44.72 23.87
CA ARG A 142 -18.58 -44.03 23.58
C ARG A 142 -17.59 -45.01 22.91
N PRO A 143 -16.73 -44.58 21.98
CA PRO A 143 -15.42 -45.18 21.83
C PRO A 143 -14.42 -44.57 22.81
N SER A 144 -13.70 -45.46 23.49
CA SER A 144 -12.62 -45.18 24.45
C SER A 144 -11.26 -45.11 23.76
N SER A 145 -10.30 -44.45 24.42
CA SER A 145 -8.86 -44.76 24.40
C SER A 145 -8.14 -44.54 23.06
N GLY A 146 -7.00 -43.87 22.92
CA GLY A 146 -5.89 -43.59 23.84
C GLY A 146 -4.60 -43.77 23.02
N SER A 147 -3.76 -42.72 22.97
CA SER A 147 -2.31 -42.67 22.62
C SER A 147 -2.00 -41.19 22.36
N GLU A 148 -1.49 -40.39 23.29
CA GLU A 148 -0.12 -40.38 23.85
C GLU A 148 1.00 -40.46 22.80
N LEU A 149 1.72 -39.33 22.66
CA LEU A 149 3.19 -39.17 22.58
C LEU A 149 3.91 -39.82 21.37
N SER A 150 4.72 -39.12 20.55
CA SER A 150 5.74 -38.12 20.89
C SER A 150 6.21 -37.30 19.66
N PRO A 151 6.86 -36.15 19.89
CA PRO A 151 7.66 -35.40 18.91
C PRO A 151 9.14 -35.84 18.91
N GLY A 152 9.88 -35.47 17.86
CA GLY A 152 11.33 -35.64 17.70
C GLY A 152 11.64 -36.02 16.26
N PHE A 153 12.68 -35.57 15.57
CA PHE A 153 13.96 -34.90 15.87
C PHE A 153 14.46 -34.51 14.44
N GLU A 154 15.09 -33.39 14.10
CA GLU A 154 16.41 -32.89 14.52
C GLU A 154 16.62 -31.46 14.01
N ALA A 155 17.06 -30.60 14.91
CA ALA A 155 17.85 -29.44 14.57
C ALA A 155 19.32 -29.87 14.58
N GLU A 156 20.01 -29.79 13.43
CA GLU A 156 21.46 -29.86 13.41
C GLU A 156 22.08 -28.48 13.64
N LYS A 157 23.19 -28.56 14.36
CA LYS A 157 23.88 -27.55 15.15
C LYS A 157 24.90 -26.78 14.29
N ALA A 158 25.18 -25.56 14.73
CA ALA A 158 26.27 -24.73 14.25
C ALA A 158 27.63 -25.47 14.25
N GLU A 159 28.40 -25.29 13.18
CA GLU A 159 29.85 -25.52 13.16
C GLU A 159 30.57 -24.22 12.78
N ASN A 160 31.20 -23.64 13.79
CA ASN A 160 32.22 -22.60 13.68
C ASN A 160 33.48 -23.25 13.08
N SER A 161 34.06 -22.67 12.02
CA SER A 161 35.41 -23.02 11.56
C SER A 161 36.31 -21.79 11.58
N GLU A 162 36.97 -21.60 12.72
CA GLU A 162 38.28 -20.94 12.75
C GLU A 162 39.33 -21.93 12.22
N LYS A 163 39.91 -21.63 11.06
CA LYS A 163 41.31 -21.95 10.68
C LYS A 163 41.77 -20.84 9.75
N SER A 164 42.54 -19.84 10.20
CA SER A 164 44.01 -19.85 10.30
C SER A 164 44.72 -20.28 9.01
N ASN A 165 45.18 -19.31 8.21
CA ASN A 165 46.58 -19.08 7.80
C ASN A 165 46.74 -18.57 6.36
N ALA A 166 47.67 -17.61 6.25
CA ALA A 166 48.39 -17.07 5.09
C ALA A 166 47.66 -15.99 4.26
#